data_AF-F4RSK6-F1
#
_entry.id   AF-F4RSK6-F1
#
_cell.length_a   1.000
_cell.length_b   1.000
_cell.length_c   1.000
_cell.angle_alpha   90.00
_cell.angle_beta   90.00
_cell.angle_gamma   90.00
#
_symmetry.space_group_name_H-M   'P 1'
#
loop_
_entity.id
_entity.type
_entity.pdbx_description
1 polymer ?
#
loop_
_entity_poly.entity_id
_entity_poly.type
_entity_poly.pdbx_seq_one_letter_code
_entity_poly.pdbx_strand_id
1 'polypeptide(L)'
;MCETSINSLCWQWVYIGRPASSSQSLNITMAQTSRVELQKHKYWDQVQTLPKDLAYLLQPDVDYTQKSTKKEDLRDMMRHFGIDQKQYPASLLKAKLVERYQQLLLPDLQPFITQVDTTAKKTKNAHTLREAPFLQPTTLSPQTLRSAILTKIRSSFVPQAFSKTALTRLWRHAFHPLPKYTFAPVEFYTRPHVCTNEADLATKGREWLWHALQCEHPEIFIPLVACTEPILRALYKRFVLEKTSLDELCYGVHYYISEPDSPIHNNSEGKKHEESNASVPLVAINAEEDGPMDHSL
;
A
#
# COMPACT_ATOMS: atom_id res chain seq x y z
N MET A 1 -9.66 -9.30 -43.19
CA MET A 1 -10.84 -9.91 -42.53
C MET A 1 -10.32 -10.84 -41.44
N CYS A 2 -10.96 -10.80 -40.27
CA CYS A 2 -10.58 -11.43 -39.00
C CYS A 2 -9.52 -10.68 -38.17
N GLU A 3 -9.91 -9.51 -37.63
CA GLU A 3 -9.29 -8.97 -36.42
C GLU A 3 -10.00 -9.60 -35.21
N THR A 4 -9.31 -10.55 -34.57
CA THR A 4 -9.75 -11.18 -33.34
C THR A 4 -9.41 -10.27 -32.17
N SER A 5 -10.49 -9.75 -31.56
CA SER A 5 -10.53 -9.09 -30.27
C SER A 5 -9.76 -9.88 -29.19
N ILE A 6 -8.65 -9.33 -28.68
CA ILE A 6 -7.99 -9.80 -27.46
C ILE A 6 -7.56 -8.60 -26.61
N ASN A 7 -8.32 -8.39 -25.53
CA ASN A 7 -7.93 -7.85 -24.23
C ASN A 7 -7.18 -6.51 -24.18
N SER A 8 -7.94 -5.44 -24.39
CA SER A 8 -7.68 -4.14 -23.75
C SER A 8 -8.02 -4.24 -22.25
N LEU A 9 -7.09 -4.73 -21.44
CA LEU A 9 -7.05 -4.41 -20.01
C LEU A 9 -6.40 -3.04 -19.84
N CYS A 10 -7.14 -2.06 -20.33
CA CYS A 10 -6.94 -0.65 -20.06
C CYS A 10 -7.05 -0.45 -18.54
N TRP A 11 -6.09 0.27 -17.96
CA TRP A 11 -6.14 0.74 -16.58
C TRP A 11 -7.33 1.70 -16.41
N GLN A 12 -8.51 1.11 -16.29
CA GLN A 12 -9.73 1.82 -15.96
C GLN A 12 -9.60 2.20 -14.49
N TRP A 13 -9.24 3.45 -14.26
CA TRP A 13 -9.36 4.07 -12.95
C TRP A 13 -10.81 3.90 -12.51
N VAL A 14 -11.07 2.89 -11.69
CA VAL A 14 -12.31 2.76 -10.95
C VAL A 14 -12.34 3.97 -10.02
N TYR A 15 -13.04 5.00 -10.46
CA TYR A 15 -13.46 6.09 -9.61
C TYR A 15 -14.42 5.47 -8.59
N ILE A 16 -13.86 4.95 -7.48
CA ILE A 16 -14.66 4.53 -6.33
C ILE A 16 -15.28 5.81 -5.81
N GLY A 17 -16.50 6.08 -6.29
CA GLY A 17 -17.38 7.09 -5.72
C GLY A 17 -17.42 6.84 -4.22
N ARG A 18 -16.93 7.81 -3.46
CA ARG A 18 -17.10 7.81 -2.01
C ARG A 18 -18.61 7.64 -1.77
N PRO A 19 -19.07 6.59 -1.07
CA PRO A 19 -20.44 6.60 -0.60
C PRO A 19 -20.61 7.87 0.23
N ALA A 20 -21.71 8.59 -0.03
CA ALA A 20 -22.12 9.71 0.80
C ALA A 20 -22.27 9.18 2.22
N SER A 21 -21.24 9.42 3.04
CA SER A 21 -21.28 9.14 4.47
C SER A 21 -22.41 10.00 5.03
N SER A 22 -23.54 9.37 5.34
CA SER A 22 -24.60 9.99 6.11
C SER A 22 -23.96 10.41 7.42
N SER A 23 -23.69 11.71 7.52
CA SER A 23 -23.13 12.31 8.71
C SER A 23 -24.28 12.37 9.69
N GLN A 24 -24.43 11.32 10.50
CA GLN A 24 -25.15 11.46 11.76
C GLN A 24 -24.33 12.45 12.59
N SER A 25 -24.79 13.71 12.58
CA SER A 25 -24.32 14.76 13.45
C SER A 25 -24.69 14.39 14.88
N LEU A 26 -23.80 13.62 15.53
CA LEU A 26 -23.74 13.61 16.98
C LEU A 26 -23.50 15.05 17.40
N ASN A 27 -24.44 15.60 18.16
CA ASN A 27 -24.30 16.90 18.81
C ASN A 27 -23.14 16.79 19.80
N ILE A 28 -21.93 17.02 19.31
CA ILE A 28 -20.76 17.27 20.14
C ILE A 28 -20.97 18.67 20.68
N THR A 29 -21.61 18.75 21.83
CA THR A 29 -21.60 19.94 22.68
C THR A 29 -20.14 20.34 22.82
N MET A 30 -19.73 21.40 22.13
CA MET A 30 -18.40 21.98 22.29
C MET A 30 -18.35 22.54 23.71
N ALA A 31 -18.04 21.68 24.66
CA ALA A 31 -17.59 22.09 25.97
C ALA A 31 -16.35 22.95 25.70
N GLN A 32 -16.51 24.27 25.83
CA GLN A 32 -15.43 25.11 26.29
C GLN A 32 -14.97 24.46 27.58
N THR A 33 -14.00 23.56 27.47
CA THR A 33 -13.18 23.16 28.59
C THR A 33 -12.53 24.46 29.02
N SER A 34 -13.18 25.11 30.00
CA SER A 34 -12.48 25.86 31.03
C SER A 34 -11.20 25.09 31.27
N ARG A 35 -10.08 25.79 31.31
CA ARG A 35 -8.75 25.24 31.52
C ARG A 35 -8.75 24.48 32.85
N VAL A 36 -9.33 23.28 32.84
CA VAL A 36 -9.36 22.34 33.95
C VAL A 36 -7.90 22.23 34.28
N GLU A 37 -7.57 22.53 35.53
CA GLU A 37 -6.23 22.32 36.02
C GLU A 37 -5.91 20.86 35.75
N LEU A 38 -5.21 20.56 34.66
CA LEU A 38 -4.93 19.20 34.20
C LEU A 38 -4.24 18.41 35.32
N GLN A 39 -3.53 19.12 36.19
CA GLN A 39 -2.90 18.64 37.42
C GLN A 39 -3.88 18.02 38.42
N LYS A 40 -5.16 18.40 38.43
CA LYS A 40 -6.20 17.81 39.29
C LYS A 40 -6.85 16.57 38.68
N HIS A 41 -6.56 16.23 37.43
CA HIS A 41 -7.17 15.09 36.77
C HIS A 41 -6.62 13.77 37.32
N LYS A 42 -7.48 12.76 37.51
CA LYS A 42 -7.11 11.44 38.09
C LYS A 42 -5.94 10.72 37.40
N TYR A 43 -5.68 11.06 36.15
CA TYR A 43 -4.67 10.44 35.30
C TYR A 43 -3.44 11.33 35.04
N TRP A 44 -3.33 12.48 35.71
CA TRP A 44 -2.22 13.42 35.50
C TRP A 44 -0.85 12.75 35.66
N ASP A 45 -0.61 12.08 36.79
CA ASP A 45 0.69 11.47 37.08
C ASP A 45 1.00 10.29 36.13
N GLN A 46 -0.02 9.55 35.71
CA GLN A 46 0.12 8.45 34.76
C GLN A 46 0.48 8.96 33.37
N VAL A 47 -0.10 10.08 32.93
CA VAL A 47 0.26 10.69 31.64
C VAL A 47 1.72 11.17 31.64
N GLN A 48 2.23 11.71 32.75
CA GLN A 48 3.63 12.14 32.87
C GLN A 48 4.63 10.97 32.79
N THR A 49 4.21 9.78 33.23
CA THR A 49 5.03 8.56 33.25
C THR A 49 4.79 7.67 32.04
N LEU A 50 4.07 8.16 31.03
CA LEU A 50 3.74 7.38 29.83
C LEU A 50 5.01 7.06 29.01
N PRO A 51 5.21 5.79 28.62
CA PRO A 51 6.30 5.42 27.72
C PRO A 51 6.29 6.20 26.39
N LYS A 52 7.47 6.59 25.90
CA LYS A 52 7.61 7.45 24.70
C LYS A 52 7.06 6.81 23.43
N ASP A 53 7.16 5.50 23.34
CA ASP A 53 6.62 4.65 22.28
C ASP A 53 5.08 4.58 22.29
N LEU A 54 4.42 4.86 23.42
CA LEU A 54 2.95 4.94 23.50
C LEU A 54 2.41 6.37 23.40
N ALA A 55 3.26 7.37 23.62
CA ALA A 55 2.88 8.79 23.61
C ALA A 55 2.22 9.26 22.30
N TYR A 56 2.49 8.60 21.17
CA TYR A 56 1.85 8.94 19.91
C TYR A 56 0.33 8.70 19.93
N LEU A 57 -0.19 7.80 20.77
CA LEU A 57 -1.63 7.53 20.92
C LEU A 57 -2.41 8.71 21.53
N LEU A 58 -1.72 9.68 22.13
CA LEU A 58 -2.31 10.92 22.64
C LEU A 58 -2.30 12.06 21.61
N GLN A 59 -1.92 11.80 20.36
CA GLN A 59 -1.99 12.80 19.31
C GLN A 59 -3.45 12.93 18.80
N PRO A 60 -3.90 14.14 18.42
CA PRO A 60 -5.30 14.40 18.06
C PRO A 60 -5.76 13.73 16.77
N ASP A 61 -4.83 13.39 15.88
CA ASP A 61 -5.12 12.91 14.52
C ASP A 61 -4.84 11.39 14.37
N VAL A 62 -4.80 10.64 15.48
CA VAL A 62 -4.48 9.20 15.46
C VAL A 62 -5.68 8.39 14.99
N ASP A 63 -5.48 7.61 13.93
CA ASP A 63 -6.43 6.59 13.51
C ASP A 63 -6.06 5.23 14.13
N TYR A 64 -6.83 4.84 15.14
CA TYR A 64 -6.61 3.58 15.86
C TYR A 64 -6.88 2.33 15.00
N THR A 65 -7.59 2.46 13.88
CA THR A 65 -7.89 1.35 12.98
C THR A 65 -6.75 1.04 12.02
N GLN A 66 -5.86 2.00 11.76
CA GLN A 66 -4.74 1.85 10.82
C GLN A 66 -3.72 0.81 11.25
N LYS A 67 -3.06 0.17 10.28
CA LYS A 67 -2.02 -0.86 10.50
C LYS A 67 -0.81 -0.34 11.29
N SER A 68 -0.56 0.97 11.26
CA SER A 68 0.50 1.62 12.03
C SER A 68 0.28 1.54 13.54
N THR A 69 -0.97 1.58 14.00
CA THR A 69 -1.32 1.42 15.41
C THR A 69 -1.32 -0.07 15.76
N LYS A 70 -0.33 -0.53 16.54
CA LYS A 70 -0.25 -1.95 16.91
C LYS A 70 -1.29 -2.28 17.97
N LYS A 71 -1.68 -3.55 18.01
CA LYS A 71 -2.66 -4.05 18.99
C LYS A 71 -2.05 -4.12 20.39
N GLU A 72 -0.74 -4.34 20.45
CA GLU A 72 0.09 -4.40 21.64
C GLU A 72 0.10 -3.04 22.32
N ASP A 73 0.40 -1.98 21.55
CA ASP A 73 0.44 -0.59 22.03
C ASP A 73 -0.89 -0.17 22.70
N LEU A 74 -2.03 -0.54 22.11
CA LEU A 74 -3.35 -0.28 22.71
C LEU A 74 -3.57 -1.04 24.03
N ARG A 75 -3.11 -2.29 24.13
CA ARG A 75 -3.21 -3.08 25.37
C ARG A 75 -2.30 -2.53 26.45
N ASP A 76 -1.08 -2.16 26.09
CA ASP A 76 -0.11 -1.63 27.04
C ASP A 76 -0.53 -0.23 27.52
N MET A 77 -1.13 0.58 26.66
CA MET A 77 -1.80 1.82 27.05
C MET A 77 -2.93 1.55 28.05
N MET A 78 -3.85 0.63 27.78
CA MET A 78 -4.92 0.28 28.71
C MET A 78 -4.39 -0.26 30.05
N ARG A 79 -3.33 -1.07 30.03
CA ARG A 79 -2.65 -1.58 31.23
C ARG A 79 -2.04 -0.44 32.05
N HIS A 80 -1.40 0.54 31.39
CA HIS A 80 -0.77 1.69 32.03
C HIS A 80 -1.77 2.51 32.87
N PHE A 81 -3.01 2.63 32.41
CA PHE A 81 -4.09 3.32 33.12
C PHE A 81 -4.91 2.40 34.06
N GLY A 82 -4.42 1.19 34.33
CA GLY A 82 -5.02 0.27 35.31
C GLY A 82 -6.27 -0.47 34.85
N ILE A 83 -6.52 -0.55 33.54
CA ILE A 83 -7.64 -1.34 33.00
C ILE A 83 -7.21 -2.82 32.92
N ASP A 84 -7.97 -3.70 33.58
CA ASP A 84 -7.58 -5.09 33.86
C ASP A 84 -7.23 -5.89 32.59
N GLN A 85 -6.01 -6.41 32.54
CA GLN A 85 -5.48 -7.23 31.45
C GLN A 85 -6.28 -8.52 31.24
N LYS A 86 -6.92 -9.06 32.29
CA LYS A 86 -7.72 -10.28 32.19
C LYS A 86 -8.90 -10.13 31.23
N GLN A 87 -9.39 -8.91 31.02
CA GLN A 87 -10.47 -8.63 30.10
C GLN A 87 -10.02 -8.59 28.62
N TYR A 88 -8.71 -8.53 28.37
CA TYR A 88 -8.15 -8.31 27.03
C TYR A 88 -7.06 -9.34 26.70
N PRO A 89 -7.45 -10.62 26.49
CA PRO A 89 -6.49 -11.66 26.12
C PRO A 89 -5.79 -11.34 24.79
N ALA A 90 -4.60 -11.93 24.60
CA ALA A 90 -3.83 -11.75 23.37
C ALA A 90 -4.56 -12.22 22.11
N SER A 91 -5.60 -13.04 22.23
CA SER A 91 -6.46 -13.48 21.13
C SER A 91 -7.53 -12.45 20.71
N LEU A 92 -7.79 -11.40 21.50
CA LEU A 92 -8.87 -10.44 21.21
C LEU A 92 -8.62 -9.70 19.89
N LEU A 93 -9.64 -9.61 19.03
CA LEU A 93 -9.53 -8.89 17.77
C LEU A 93 -9.25 -7.40 18.00
N LYS A 94 -8.36 -6.81 17.18
CA LYS A 94 -7.97 -5.40 17.28
C LYS A 94 -9.19 -4.46 17.24
N ALA A 95 -10.18 -4.74 16.39
CA ALA A 95 -11.39 -3.91 16.28
C ALA A 95 -12.14 -3.78 17.62
N LYS A 96 -12.34 -4.90 18.33
CA LYS A 96 -12.96 -4.91 19.68
C LYS A 96 -12.11 -4.18 20.72
N LEU A 97 -10.79 -4.31 20.63
CA LEU A 97 -9.88 -3.60 21.52
C LEU A 97 -9.94 -2.07 21.30
N VAL A 98 -9.96 -1.63 20.04
CA VAL A 98 -10.12 -0.21 19.68
C VAL A 98 -11.44 0.33 20.21
N GLU A 99 -12.54 -0.41 20.03
CA GLU A 99 -13.85 -0.03 20.56
C GLU A 99 -13.81 0.17 22.08
N ARG A 100 -13.21 -0.77 22.82
CA ARG A 100 -13.08 -0.67 24.29
C ARG A 100 -12.17 0.48 24.73
N TYR A 101 -11.05 0.69 24.05
CA TYR A 101 -10.17 1.83 24.29
C TYR A 101 -10.93 3.16 24.12
N GLN A 102 -11.69 3.28 23.03
CA GLN A 102 -12.50 4.47 22.73
C GLN A 102 -13.64 4.69 23.74
N GLN A 103 -14.25 3.63 24.26
CA GLN A 103 -15.36 3.72 25.22
C GLN A 103 -14.87 4.02 26.64
N LEU A 104 -13.80 3.36 27.10
CA LEU A 104 -13.41 3.36 28.51
C LEU A 104 -12.34 4.38 28.84
N LEU A 105 -11.34 4.53 27.96
CA LEU A 105 -10.11 5.26 28.28
C LEU A 105 -10.03 6.61 27.56
N LEU A 106 -10.40 6.65 26.29
CA LEU A 106 -10.30 7.86 25.47
C LEU A 106 -11.07 9.08 26.04
N PRO A 107 -12.27 8.95 26.63
CA PRO A 107 -12.98 10.10 27.20
C PRO A 107 -12.22 10.76 28.35
N ASP A 108 -11.57 9.94 29.19
CA ASP A 108 -10.77 10.42 30.32
C ASP A 108 -9.40 10.97 29.88
N LEU A 109 -8.88 10.52 28.73
CA LEU A 109 -7.63 11.03 28.15
C LEU A 109 -7.84 12.29 27.29
N GLN A 110 -9.08 12.57 26.89
CA GLN A 110 -9.42 13.70 26.02
C GLN A 110 -8.88 15.05 26.51
N PRO A 111 -8.84 15.38 27.82
CA PRO A 111 -8.24 16.63 28.30
C PRO A 111 -6.73 16.75 28.06
N PHE A 112 -6.02 15.62 27.93
CA PHE A 112 -4.56 15.58 27.71
C PHE A 112 -4.19 15.54 26.23
N ILE A 113 -5.11 15.09 25.38
CA ILE A 113 -4.94 15.16 23.94
C ILE A 113 -4.98 16.64 23.57
N THR A 114 -3.83 17.17 23.16
CA THR A 114 -3.75 18.57 22.72
C THR A 114 -4.78 18.75 21.63
N GLN A 115 -5.85 19.48 21.94
CA GLN A 115 -6.82 19.89 20.94
C GLN A 115 -6.07 20.83 20.02
N VAL A 116 -5.49 20.27 18.97
CA VAL A 116 -5.12 21.10 17.85
C VAL A 116 -6.44 21.67 17.38
N ASP A 117 -6.53 23.00 17.31
CA ASP A 117 -7.67 23.70 16.71
C ASP A 117 -7.92 23.12 15.32
N THR A 118 -8.74 22.07 15.27
CA THR A 118 -9.12 21.39 14.04
C THR A 118 -9.94 22.34 13.21
N THR A 119 -10.63 23.29 13.85
CA THR A 119 -11.22 24.49 13.24
C THR A 119 -10.17 25.32 12.50
N ALA A 120 -9.07 25.72 13.15
CA ALA A 120 -8.02 26.50 12.50
C ALA A 120 -7.31 25.71 11.39
N LYS A 121 -7.00 24.43 11.60
CA LYS A 121 -6.43 23.55 10.55
C LYS A 121 -7.39 23.36 9.38
N LYS A 122 -8.69 23.14 9.63
CA LYS A 122 -9.71 22.95 8.60
C LYS A 122 -9.96 24.24 7.82
N THR A 123 -9.97 25.39 8.49
CA THR A 123 -10.06 26.70 7.84
C THR A 123 -8.82 26.99 6.99
N LYS A 124 -7.62 26.71 7.50
CA LYS A 124 -6.38 26.80 6.71
C LYS A 124 -6.42 25.88 5.49
N ASN A 125 -6.82 24.62 5.67
CA ASN A 125 -6.93 23.66 4.56
C ASN A 125 -7.99 24.08 3.53
N ALA A 126 -9.12 24.64 3.97
CA ALA A 126 -10.16 25.14 3.09
C ALA A 126 -9.68 26.37 2.29
N HIS A 127 -8.91 27.26 2.92
CA HIS A 127 -8.26 28.39 2.26
C HIS A 127 -7.23 27.90 1.23
N THR A 128 -6.33 27.02 1.65
CA THR A 128 -5.34 26.40 0.76
C THR A 128 -5.99 25.67 -0.40
N LEU A 129 -7.12 24.97 -0.20
CA LEU A 129 -7.84 24.29 -1.29
C LEU A 129 -8.39 25.27 -2.34
N ARG A 130 -8.82 26.47 -1.92
CA ARG A 130 -9.32 27.52 -2.82
C ARG A 130 -8.21 28.22 -3.58
N GLU A 131 -7.07 28.46 -2.92
CA GLU A 131 -5.92 29.15 -3.53
C GLU A 131 -5.04 28.21 -4.35
N ALA A 132 -5.02 26.92 -4.01
CA ALA A 132 -4.14 25.92 -4.62
C ALA A 132 -4.16 25.91 -6.16
N PRO A 133 -5.29 26.07 -6.87
CA PRO A 133 -5.31 26.12 -8.34
C PRO A 133 -4.66 27.37 -8.95
N PHE A 134 -4.58 28.47 -8.19
CA PHE A 134 -4.06 29.77 -8.64
C PHE A 134 -2.59 29.99 -8.29
N LEU A 135 -1.99 29.04 -7.58
CA LEU A 135 -0.58 29.06 -7.25
C LEU A 135 0.30 28.98 -8.51
N GLN A 136 1.38 29.75 -8.55
CA GLN A 136 2.40 29.63 -9.58
C GLN A 136 3.47 28.61 -9.16
N PRO A 137 3.48 27.37 -9.68
CA PRO A 137 4.32 26.30 -9.16
C PRO A 137 5.84 26.53 -9.36
N THR A 138 6.21 27.45 -10.26
CA THR A 138 7.61 27.82 -10.53
C THR A 138 8.22 28.64 -9.40
N THR A 139 7.45 29.52 -8.75
CA THR A 139 7.94 30.43 -7.70
C THR A 139 7.85 29.82 -6.29
N LEU A 140 7.02 28.79 -6.10
CA LEU A 140 6.81 28.16 -4.81
C LEU A 140 7.96 27.27 -4.34
N SER A 141 8.04 27.10 -3.02
CA SER A 141 8.88 26.09 -2.39
C SER A 141 8.29 24.68 -2.61
N PRO A 142 9.12 23.62 -2.62
CA PRO A 142 8.66 22.24 -2.76
C PRO A 142 7.63 21.84 -1.68
N GLN A 143 7.79 22.32 -0.45
CA GLN A 143 6.91 22.02 0.67
C GLN A 143 5.51 22.63 0.47
N THR A 144 5.43 23.89 0.05
CA THR A 144 4.14 24.55 -0.22
C THR A 144 3.41 23.85 -1.37
N LEU A 145 4.16 23.47 -2.42
CA LEU A 145 3.60 22.77 -3.57
C LEU A 145 3.09 21.38 -3.18
N ARG A 146 3.84 20.63 -2.36
CA ARG A 146 3.42 19.34 -1.82
C ARG A 146 2.15 19.47 -0.98
N SER A 147 2.10 20.42 -0.05
CA SER A 147 0.90 20.68 0.77
C SER A 147 -0.33 20.99 -0.09
N ALA A 148 -0.16 21.79 -1.16
CA ALA A 148 -1.24 22.07 -2.10
C ALA A 148 -1.71 20.80 -2.83
N ILE A 149 -0.81 19.96 -3.33
CA ILE A 149 -1.15 18.69 -4.01
C ILE A 149 -1.90 17.74 -3.06
N LEU A 150 -1.48 17.66 -1.79
CA LEU A 150 -2.09 16.80 -0.78
C LEU A 150 -3.54 17.16 -0.46
N THR A 151 -4.01 18.35 -0.87
CA THR A 151 -5.43 18.71 -0.76
C THR A 151 -6.33 17.96 -1.74
N LYS A 152 -5.76 17.39 -2.82
CA LYS A 152 -6.48 16.66 -3.89
C LYS A 152 -6.04 15.21 -4.02
N ILE A 153 -4.75 14.93 -3.81
CA ILE A 153 -4.14 13.61 -4.01
C ILE A 153 -3.74 13.02 -2.65
N ARG A 154 -3.95 11.71 -2.46
CA ARG A 154 -3.57 11.02 -1.22
C ARG A 154 -2.06 11.07 -1.00
N SER A 155 -1.63 11.20 0.24
CA SER A 155 -0.20 11.29 0.62
C SER A 155 0.64 10.10 0.17
N SER A 156 0.05 8.92 0.06
CA SER A 156 0.72 7.71 -0.47
C SER A 156 1.26 7.88 -1.90
N PHE A 157 0.67 8.78 -2.70
CA PHE A 157 1.09 9.06 -4.08
C PHE A 157 2.01 10.27 -4.21
N VAL A 158 2.37 10.92 -3.09
CA VAL A 158 3.22 12.12 -3.09
C VAL A 158 4.44 11.91 -2.17
N PRO A 159 5.39 11.04 -2.55
CA PRO A 159 6.62 10.83 -1.79
C PRO A 159 7.38 12.12 -1.47
N GLN A 160 8.05 12.14 -0.32
CA GLN A 160 8.92 13.25 0.08
C GLN A 160 10.11 13.42 -0.89
N ALA A 161 10.53 12.34 -1.55
CA ALA A 161 11.64 12.31 -2.50
C ALA A 161 11.35 12.99 -3.85
N PHE A 162 10.10 13.38 -4.13
CA PHE A 162 9.78 14.04 -5.40
C PHE A 162 10.55 15.35 -5.57
N SER A 163 11.20 15.48 -6.72
CA SER A 163 11.85 16.73 -7.14
C SER A 163 10.82 17.84 -7.37
N LYS A 164 11.26 19.10 -7.35
CA LYS A 164 10.39 20.25 -7.63
C LYS A 164 9.69 20.10 -8.99
N THR A 165 10.41 19.64 -10.02
CA THR A 165 9.86 19.40 -11.37
C THR A 165 8.74 18.35 -11.36
N ALA A 166 8.93 17.24 -10.63
CA ALA A 166 7.91 16.20 -10.50
C ALA A 166 6.65 16.72 -9.77
N LEU A 167 6.85 17.46 -8.67
CA LEU A 167 5.75 18.11 -7.95
C LEU A 167 5.01 19.12 -8.84
N THR A 168 5.70 19.91 -9.65
CA THR A 168 5.06 20.85 -10.60
C THR A 168 4.20 20.13 -11.62
N ARG A 169 4.68 19.02 -12.19
CA ARG A 169 3.89 18.20 -13.13
C ARG A 169 2.67 17.60 -12.44
N LEU A 170 2.83 17.06 -11.24
CA LEU A 170 1.73 16.47 -10.48
C LEU A 170 0.69 17.52 -10.06
N TRP A 171 1.13 18.71 -9.65
CA TRP A 171 0.23 19.83 -9.36
C TRP A 171 -0.59 20.23 -10.58
N ARG A 172 0.04 20.35 -11.76
CA ARG A 172 -0.69 20.64 -13.01
C ARG A 172 -1.74 19.56 -13.29
N HIS A 173 -1.37 18.29 -13.14
CA HIS A 173 -2.32 17.19 -13.32
C HIS A 173 -3.49 17.23 -12.31
N ALA A 174 -3.22 17.59 -11.05
CA ALA A 174 -4.21 17.60 -9.98
C ALA A 174 -5.25 18.73 -10.11
N PHE A 175 -4.83 19.90 -10.60
CA PHE A 175 -5.66 21.11 -10.61
C PHE A 175 -6.08 21.57 -12.01
N HIS A 176 -5.31 21.21 -13.02
CA HIS A 176 -5.56 21.53 -14.42
C HIS A 176 -5.49 20.23 -15.25
N PRO A 177 -6.35 19.24 -14.96
CA PRO A 177 -6.37 18.01 -15.74
C PRO A 177 -6.60 18.38 -17.20
N LEU A 178 -5.80 17.80 -18.11
CA LEU A 178 -6.06 17.99 -19.52
C LEU A 178 -7.50 17.53 -19.82
N PRO A 179 -8.23 18.23 -20.70
CA PRO A 179 -9.51 17.75 -21.19
C PRO A 179 -9.41 16.26 -21.54
N LYS A 180 -10.42 15.47 -21.17
CA LYS A 180 -10.43 14.00 -21.30
C LYS A 180 -10.15 13.47 -22.72
N TYR A 181 -10.10 14.36 -23.71
CA TYR A 181 -9.89 14.07 -25.12
C TYR A 181 -8.67 14.76 -25.72
N THR A 182 -7.89 15.52 -24.92
CA THR A 182 -6.67 16.20 -25.36
C THR A 182 -5.46 15.66 -24.60
N PHE A 183 -5.40 14.35 -24.37
CA PHE A 183 -4.12 13.76 -24.04
C PHE A 183 -3.25 13.93 -25.28
N ALA A 184 -2.30 14.86 -25.22
CA ALA A 184 -1.13 14.74 -26.08
C ALA A 184 -0.66 13.28 -25.93
N PRO A 185 -0.52 12.51 -27.01
CA PRO A 185 -0.20 11.09 -26.92
C PRO A 185 1.08 10.98 -26.11
N VAL A 186 0.95 10.59 -24.84
CA VAL A 186 2.13 10.23 -24.06
C VAL A 186 2.61 8.99 -24.76
N GLU A 187 3.87 8.99 -25.18
CA GLU A 187 4.46 7.97 -26.07
C GLU A 187 4.26 6.52 -25.58
N PHE A 188 3.89 6.35 -24.30
CA PHE A 188 3.61 5.07 -23.65
C PHE A 188 2.14 4.62 -23.64
N TYR A 189 1.19 5.39 -24.21
CA TYR A 189 -0.21 4.93 -24.37
C TYR A 189 -0.46 4.21 -25.69
N THR A 190 0.41 4.41 -26.66
CA THR A 190 0.33 3.77 -27.97
C THR A 190 1.37 2.67 -28.04
N ARG A 191 1.01 1.52 -28.62
CA ARG A 191 1.96 0.46 -28.93
C ARG A 191 3.10 1.07 -29.78
N PRO A 192 4.37 1.00 -29.35
CA PRO A 192 5.47 1.57 -30.11
C PRO A 192 5.55 0.92 -31.49
N HIS A 193 5.89 1.71 -32.51
CA HIS A 193 6.15 1.16 -33.84
C HIS A 193 7.37 0.24 -33.77
N VAL A 194 7.27 -0.97 -34.34
CA VAL A 194 8.37 -1.93 -34.36
C VAL A 194 9.52 -1.38 -35.21
N CYS A 195 10.70 -1.19 -34.62
CA CYS A 195 11.90 -0.87 -35.36
C CYS A 195 12.30 -2.08 -36.20
N THR A 196 12.47 -1.91 -37.51
CA THR A 196 12.89 -3.01 -38.41
C THR A 196 14.38 -2.99 -38.71
N ASN A 197 15.06 -1.86 -38.46
CA ASN A 197 16.47 -1.65 -38.77
C ASN A 197 17.28 -1.41 -37.50
N GLU A 198 18.46 -2.01 -37.43
CA GLU A 198 19.44 -1.82 -36.36
C GLU A 198 19.89 -0.36 -36.23
N ALA A 199 19.96 0.39 -37.34
CA ALA A 199 20.28 1.82 -37.31
C ALA A 199 19.19 2.66 -36.61
N ASP A 200 17.91 2.32 -36.78
CA ASP A 200 16.80 3.01 -36.11
C ASP A 200 16.73 2.62 -34.63
N LEU A 201 16.93 1.33 -34.34
CA LEU A 201 17.05 0.84 -32.96
C LEU A 201 18.15 1.57 -32.20
N ALA A 202 19.22 1.95 -32.90
CA ALA A 202 20.35 2.64 -32.30
C ALA A 202 20.03 4.05 -31.77
N THR A 203 18.92 4.64 -32.23
CA THR A 203 18.45 5.98 -31.82
C THR A 203 17.47 5.94 -30.65
N LYS A 204 16.98 4.74 -30.27
CA LYS A 204 15.94 4.60 -29.25
C LYS A 204 16.53 4.59 -27.84
N GLY A 205 15.89 5.35 -26.95
CA GLY A 205 16.26 5.40 -25.54
C GLY A 205 15.76 4.21 -24.75
N ARG A 206 16.37 4.00 -23.58
CA ARG A 206 16.07 2.91 -22.63
C ARG A 206 14.57 2.65 -22.38
N GLU A 207 13.80 3.69 -22.03
CA GLU A 207 12.37 3.56 -21.67
C GLU A 207 11.51 3.10 -22.87
N TRP A 208 11.85 3.58 -24.07
CA TRP A 208 11.15 3.19 -25.30
C TRP A 208 11.39 1.71 -25.62
N LEU A 209 12.64 1.25 -25.51
CA LEU A 209 13.02 -0.14 -25.76
C LEU A 209 12.33 -1.10 -24.80
N TRP A 210 12.31 -0.74 -23.51
CA TRP A 210 11.61 -1.50 -22.48
C TRP A 210 10.11 -1.59 -22.76
N HIS A 211 9.47 -0.46 -23.07
CA HIS A 211 8.04 -0.43 -23.39
C HIS A 211 7.72 -1.27 -24.64
N ALA A 212 8.50 -1.12 -25.70
CA ALA A 212 8.30 -1.86 -26.94
C ALA A 212 8.46 -3.38 -26.74
N LEU A 213 9.46 -3.81 -25.96
CA LEU A 213 9.64 -5.20 -25.55
C LEU A 213 8.41 -5.73 -24.79
N GLN A 214 7.93 -4.99 -23.79
CA GLN A 214 6.77 -5.42 -23.00
C GLN A 214 5.47 -5.49 -23.83
N CYS A 215 5.34 -4.65 -24.86
CA CYS A 215 4.19 -4.67 -25.77
C CYS A 215 4.21 -5.85 -26.75
N GLU A 216 5.40 -6.28 -27.20
CA GLU A 216 5.52 -7.43 -28.11
C GLU A 216 5.58 -8.77 -27.36
N HIS A 217 6.18 -8.76 -26.17
CA HIS A 217 6.42 -9.95 -25.34
C HIS A 217 6.02 -9.68 -23.88
N PRO A 218 4.71 -9.62 -23.58
CA PRO A 218 4.22 -9.35 -22.23
C PRO A 218 4.63 -10.39 -21.19
N GLU A 219 4.94 -11.61 -21.63
CA GLU A 219 5.47 -12.70 -20.81
C GLU A 219 6.87 -12.43 -20.27
N ILE A 220 7.64 -11.51 -20.88
CA ILE A 220 8.98 -11.16 -20.40
C ILE A 220 8.86 -10.05 -19.38
N PHE A 221 9.27 -10.33 -18.15
CA PHE A 221 9.42 -9.33 -17.10
C PHE A 221 10.86 -8.80 -17.07
N ILE A 222 11.02 -7.50 -17.28
CA ILE A 222 12.32 -6.84 -17.34
C ILE A 222 12.47 -5.85 -16.17
N PRO A 223 13.33 -6.11 -15.17
CA PRO A 223 13.54 -5.19 -14.05
C PRO A 223 14.24 -3.91 -14.51
N LEU A 224 13.54 -2.76 -14.45
CA LEU A 224 14.05 -1.47 -14.94
C LEU A 224 15.37 -1.04 -14.27
N VAL A 225 15.60 -1.47 -13.02
CA VAL A 225 16.80 -1.12 -12.25
C VAL A 225 18.05 -1.87 -12.73
N ALA A 226 17.87 -3.11 -13.24
CA ALA A 226 18.98 -3.99 -13.60
C ALA A 226 19.33 -3.94 -15.10
N CYS A 227 18.44 -3.40 -15.93
CA CYS A 227 18.60 -3.40 -17.38
C CYS A 227 19.16 -2.08 -17.92
N THR A 228 20.41 -2.13 -18.37
CA THR A 228 21.04 -1.03 -19.10
C THR A 228 20.51 -0.99 -20.54
N GLU A 229 20.66 0.16 -21.20
CA GLU A 229 20.23 0.33 -22.59
C GLU A 229 20.83 -0.69 -23.57
N PRO A 230 22.13 -1.05 -23.50
CA PRO A 230 22.69 -2.11 -24.34
C PRO A 230 22.03 -3.47 -24.15
N ILE A 231 21.67 -3.82 -22.91
CA ILE A 231 20.96 -5.08 -22.60
C ILE A 231 19.58 -5.07 -23.24
N LEU A 232 18.82 -3.97 -23.10
CA LEU A 232 17.51 -3.85 -23.71
C LEU A 232 17.57 -3.91 -25.24
N ARG A 233 18.60 -3.33 -25.88
CA ARG A 233 18.78 -3.45 -27.33
C ARG A 233 19.07 -4.89 -27.76
N ALA A 234 19.90 -5.61 -27.01
CA ALA A 234 20.19 -7.02 -27.27
C ALA A 234 18.92 -7.88 -27.13
N LEU A 235 18.12 -7.64 -26.07
CA LEU A 235 16.83 -8.31 -25.88
C LEU A 235 15.86 -7.96 -27.02
N TYR A 236 15.74 -6.69 -27.41
CA TYR A 236 14.89 -6.26 -28.52
C TYR A 236 15.26 -6.95 -29.83
N LYS A 237 16.56 -6.99 -30.15
CA LYS A 237 17.06 -7.69 -31.35
C LYS A 237 16.67 -9.17 -31.33
N ARG A 238 16.88 -9.84 -30.21
CA ARG A 238 16.62 -11.28 -30.08
C ARG A 238 15.13 -11.64 -30.12
N PHE A 239 14.29 -10.88 -29.42
CA PHE A 239 12.86 -11.19 -29.31
C PHE A 239 12.03 -10.60 -30.44
N VAL A 240 12.25 -9.32 -30.77
CA VAL A 240 11.39 -8.62 -31.73
C VAL A 240 11.89 -8.78 -33.17
N LEU A 241 13.20 -8.66 -33.42
CA LEU A 241 13.75 -8.75 -34.77
C LEU A 241 13.98 -10.20 -35.21
N GLU A 242 14.66 -11.00 -34.38
CA GLU A 242 15.00 -12.39 -34.68
C GLU A 242 13.83 -13.36 -34.42
N LYS A 243 12.81 -12.93 -33.64
CA LYS A 243 11.65 -13.75 -33.25
C LYS A 243 12.07 -15.09 -32.62
N THR A 244 13.13 -15.05 -31.81
CA THR A 244 13.63 -16.24 -31.12
C THR A 244 12.55 -16.78 -30.19
N SER A 245 12.34 -18.10 -30.22
CA SER A 245 11.40 -18.76 -29.31
C SER A 245 11.87 -18.62 -27.85
N LEU A 246 10.93 -18.49 -26.92
CA LEU A 246 11.24 -18.38 -25.48
C LEU A 246 11.89 -19.65 -24.92
N ASP A 247 11.63 -20.80 -25.54
CA ASP A 247 12.10 -22.12 -25.13
C ASP A 247 13.62 -22.28 -25.28
N GLU A 248 14.25 -21.47 -26.15
CA GLU A 248 15.69 -21.51 -26.44
C GLU A 248 16.53 -20.63 -25.49
N LEU A 249 15.92 -20.04 -24.46
CA LEU A 249 16.56 -19.06 -23.60
C LEU A 249 16.72 -19.55 -22.16
N CYS A 250 17.89 -19.28 -21.58
CA CYS A 250 18.14 -19.50 -20.16
C CYS A 250 17.62 -18.30 -19.35
N TYR A 251 16.90 -18.57 -18.27
CA TYR A 251 16.56 -17.57 -17.25
C TYR A 251 17.84 -16.91 -16.70
N GLY A 252 17.80 -15.61 -16.45
CA GLY A 252 19.00 -14.87 -16.02
C GLY A 252 18.70 -13.64 -15.18
N VAL A 253 19.77 -12.97 -14.73
CA VAL A 253 19.72 -11.81 -13.82
C VAL A 253 18.98 -10.61 -14.42
N HIS A 254 18.87 -10.56 -15.76
CA HIS A 254 18.38 -9.38 -16.49
C HIS A 254 16.90 -9.46 -16.92
N TYR A 255 16.30 -10.65 -16.99
CA TYR A 255 14.89 -10.80 -17.32
C TYR A 255 14.36 -12.13 -16.78
N TYR A 256 13.04 -12.17 -16.57
CA TYR A 256 12.33 -13.35 -16.13
C TYR A 256 11.22 -13.63 -17.13
N ILE A 257 11.05 -14.90 -17.51
CA ILE A 257 9.90 -15.31 -18.31
C ILE A 257 8.78 -15.67 -17.32
N SER A 258 7.64 -15.02 -17.44
CA SER A 258 6.45 -15.38 -16.68
C SER A 258 5.80 -16.53 -17.41
N GLU A 259 5.82 -17.72 -16.81
CA GLU A 259 5.04 -18.83 -17.32
C GLU A 259 3.56 -18.40 -17.31
N PRO A 260 2.83 -18.52 -18.43
CA PRO A 260 1.40 -18.25 -18.41
C PRO A 260 0.80 -19.18 -17.36
N ASP A 261 0.06 -18.62 -16.40
CA ASP A 261 -0.61 -19.38 -15.35
C ASP A 261 -1.25 -20.59 -16.01
N SER A 262 -0.68 -21.78 -15.77
CA SER A 262 -1.22 -23.01 -16.32
C SER A 262 -2.69 -22.98 -15.96
N PRO A 263 -3.61 -23.09 -16.95
CA PRO A 263 -5.03 -22.90 -16.71
C PRO A 263 -5.37 -23.75 -15.50
N ILE A 264 -5.72 -23.08 -14.40
CA ILE A 264 -5.98 -23.75 -13.13
C ILE A 264 -7.09 -24.71 -13.48
N HIS A 265 -6.74 -25.99 -13.65
CA HIS A 265 -7.69 -27.05 -13.84
C HIS A 265 -8.42 -27.08 -12.50
N ASN A 266 -9.53 -26.35 -12.44
CA ASN A 266 -10.51 -26.41 -11.37
C ASN A 266 -11.16 -27.80 -11.44
N ASN A 267 -10.38 -28.85 -11.23
CA ASN A 267 -10.88 -30.15 -10.83
C ASN A 267 -11.23 -30.03 -9.34
N SER A 268 -12.22 -29.18 -9.05
CA SER A 268 -13.10 -29.39 -7.91
C SER A 268 -14.05 -30.54 -8.28
N GLU A 269 -13.50 -31.73 -8.50
CA GLU A 269 -14.30 -32.94 -8.27
C GLU A 269 -14.56 -32.96 -6.77
N GLY A 270 -15.80 -32.65 -6.42
CA GLY A 270 -16.30 -32.73 -5.07
C GLY A 270 -16.08 -34.12 -4.51
N LYS A 271 -14.99 -34.29 -3.78
CA LYS A 271 -14.80 -35.43 -2.88
C LYS A 271 -15.83 -35.26 -1.77
N LYS A 272 -17.01 -35.87 -1.96
CA LYS A 272 -18.00 -36.08 -0.90
C LYS A 272 -17.25 -36.72 0.27
N HIS A 273 -17.19 -36.00 1.39
CA HIS A 273 -16.87 -36.57 2.68
C HIS A 273 -17.96 -37.60 3.00
N GLU A 274 -17.68 -38.86 2.75
CA GLU A 274 -18.41 -39.97 3.33
C GLU A 274 -17.73 -40.29 4.66
N GLU A 275 -18.34 -39.77 5.73
CA GLU A 275 -18.01 -40.11 7.11
C GLU A 275 -18.20 -41.62 7.31
N SER A 276 -17.10 -42.37 7.23
CA SER A 276 -17.01 -43.72 7.75
C SER A 276 -16.32 -43.65 9.11
N ASN A 277 -17.15 -43.69 10.16
CA ASN A 277 -16.72 -44.02 11.51
C ASN A 277 -16.16 -45.44 11.52
N ALA A 278 -14.84 -45.57 11.51
CA ALA A 278 -14.16 -46.81 11.87
C ALA A 278 -13.21 -46.52 13.04
N SER A 279 -13.59 -47.02 14.21
CA SER A 279 -12.72 -47.13 15.38
C SER A 279 -11.45 -47.90 15.01
N VAL A 280 -10.29 -47.28 15.21
CA VAL A 280 -9.00 -47.96 15.19
C VAL A 280 -8.56 -48.18 16.64
N PRO A 281 -8.24 -49.42 17.05
CA PRO A 281 -7.71 -49.69 18.38
C PRO A 281 -6.23 -49.29 18.49
N LEU A 282 -5.87 -48.75 19.66
CA LEU A 282 -4.49 -48.56 20.09
C LEU A 282 -3.72 -49.90 20.01
N VAL A 283 -2.68 -49.95 19.20
CA VAL A 283 -1.65 -50.99 19.28
C VAL A 283 -0.41 -50.37 19.91
N ALA A 284 -0.03 -50.93 21.06
CA ALA A 284 1.19 -50.62 21.79
C ALA A 284 2.41 -51.05 20.95
N ILE A 285 3.39 -50.15 20.82
CA ILE A 285 4.69 -50.46 20.24
C ILE A 285 5.59 -50.85 21.40
N ASN A 286 5.97 -52.13 21.45
CA ASN A 286 7.00 -52.65 22.33
C ASN A 286 8.37 -52.13 21.85
N ALA A 287 9.16 -51.64 22.81
CA ALA A 287 10.58 -51.40 22.62
C ALA A 287 11.30 -52.74 22.69
N GLU A 288 11.94 -53.15 21.59
CA GLU A 288 12.97 -54.18 21.61
C GLU A 288 14.32 -53.49 21.73
N GLU A 289 14.94 -53.73 22.89
CA GLU A 289 16.37 -53.68 23.09
C GLU A 289 17.06 -54.68 22.16
N ASP A 290 18.34 -54.39 21.90
CA ASP A 290 19.47 -55.32 22.04
C ASP A 290 20.33 -55.48 20.78
N GLY A 291 21.63 -55.24 20.95
CA GLY A 291 22.60 -55.24 19.87
C GLY A 291 24.01 -54.90 20.37
N PRO A 292 24.79 -55.89 20.86
CA PRO A 292 26.17 -55.71 21.26
C PRO A 292 27.09 -55.69 20.03
N MET A 293 27.99 -54.71 19.95
CA MET A 293 29.14 -54.78 19.06
C MET A 293 30.37 -55.11 19.90
N ASP A 294 30.72 -56.39 19.85
CA ASP A 294 31.92 -56.97 20.43
C ASP A 294 33.06 -56.96 19.40
N HIS A 295 34.17 -56.36 19.84
CA HIS A 295 35.57 -56.71 19.59
C HIS A 295 36.06 -57.36 18.27
N SER A 296 37.01 -56.66 17.63
CA SER A 296 38.41 -57.10 17.41
C SER A 296 38.93 -57.40 15.99
N LEU A 297 40.15 -56.87 15.81
CA LEU A 297 41.25 -57.14 14.86
C LEU A 297 41.19 -56.48 13.47
#